data_AF-A0A183BTF8-F1
#
_entry.id   AF-A0A183BTF8-F1
#
_cell.length_a   1.000
_cell.length_b   1.000
_cell.length_c   1.000
_cell.angle_alpha   90.00
_cell.angle_beta   90.00
_cell.angle_gamma   90.00
#
_symmetry.space_group_name_H-M   'P 1'
#
loop_
_entity.id
_entity.type
_entity.pdbx_description
1 polymer ?
#
loop_
_entity_poly.entity_id
_entity_poly.type
_entity_poly.pdbx_seq_one_letter_code
_entity_poly.pdbx_strand_id
1 'polypeptide(L)'
;MDPAKSECPSNTGGDQQANDNKYARSGQIVLRMPKFKQFSKGPGPKFVFSAPVVYINGLPWRMRIDRCVAHVGIYLHCDGDETDAAWSCRAAAQFSVVSK
;
A
#
# COMPACT_ATOMS: atom_id res chain seq x y z
N MET A 1 -20.32 1.97 46.49
CA MET A 1 -19.42 2.46 45.41
C MET A 1 -19.50 1.41 44.32
N ASP A 2 -20.36 1.65 43.34
CA ASP A 2 -20.55 0.77 42.19
C ASP A 2 -19.78 1.35 41.00
N PRO A 3 -18.97 0.56 40.26
CA PRO A 3 -18.30 1.05 39.09
C PRO A 3 -19.31 1.18 37.95
N ALA A 4 -19.44 2.40 37.43
CA ALA A 4 -20.29 2.72 36.28
C ALA A 4 -19.96 1.81 35.09
N LYS A 5 -20.97 1.08 34.61
CA LYS A 5 -20.95 0.46 33.28
C LYS A 5 -20.71 1.56 32.24
N SER A 6 -19.57 1.47 31.56
CA SER A 6 -19.35 2.22 30.33
C SER A 6 -20.08 1.50 29.20
N GLU A 7 -21.22 2.04 28.78
CA GLU A 7 -21.89 1.63 27.54
C GLU A 7 -21.30 2.47 26.40
N CYS A 8 -20.74 1.80 25.39
CA CYS A 8 -20.33 2.45 24.15
C CYS A 8 -21.57 2.78 23.30
N PRO A 9 -21.73 4.02 22.83
CA PRO A 9 -22.85 4.35 21.95
C PRO A 9 -22.68 3.66 20.59
N SER A 10 -23.72 2.95 20.18
CA SER A 10 -23.87 2.37 18.86
C SER A 10 -24.54 3.40 17.94
N ASN A 11 -23.77 4.02 17.06
CA ASN A 11 -24.34 4.84 16.00
C ASN A 11 -24.44 4.04 14.71
N THR A 12 -25.69 3.65 14.41
CA THR A 12 -26.12 3.24 13.07
C THR A 12 -26.55 4.51 12.35
N GLY A 13 -25.89 4.87 11.26
CA GLY A 13 -26.22 6.05 10.45
C GLY A 13 -25.38 6.05 9.20
N GLY A 14 -25.93 5.50 8.13
CA GLY A 14 -25.25 5.36 6.84
C GLY A 14 -25.14 6.68 6.10
N ASP A 15 -23.98 6.86 5.49
CA ASP A 15 -23.85 7.43 4.15
C ASP A 15 -22.82 6.57 3.41
N GLN A 16 -23.22 6.06 2.24
CA GLN A 16 -22.40 5.22 1.37
C GLN A 16 -21.28 6.06 0.73
N GLN A 17 -20.23 6.30 1.49
CA GLN A 17 -18.91 6.45 0.93
C GLN A 17 -18.40 5.03 0.72
N ALA A 18 -17.88 4.70 -0.47
CA ALA A 18 -17.13 3.46 -0.66
C ALA A 18 -16.03 3.45 0.42
N ASN A 19 -16.29 2.73 1.51
CA ASN A 19 -15.45 2.69 2.68
C ASN A 19 -14.28 1.80 2.27
N ASP A 20 -13.33 2.38 1.56
CA ASP A 20 -11.98 1.85 1.47
C ASP A 20 -11.49 1.81 2.91
N ASN A 21 -11.80 0.70 3.59
CA ASN A 21 -11.48 0.50 4.98
C ASN A 21 -9.96 0.50 5.07
N LYS A 22 -9.39 1.68 5.34
CA LYS A 22 -7.95 1.88 5.44
C LYS A 22 -7.31 0.96 6.48
N TYR A 23 -8.11 0.44 7.42
CA TYR A 23 -7.69 -0.50 8.46
C TYR A 23 -7.88 -1.97 8.08
N ALA A 24 -8.25 -2.28 6.83
CA ALA A 24 -8.26 -3.64 6.32
C ALA A 24 -6.90 -4.31 6.55
N ARG A 25 -6.90 -5.51 7.13
CA ARG A 25 -5.67 -6.21 7.56
C ARG A 25 -4.85 -6.78 6.41
N SER A 26 -5.41 -6.80 5.21
CA SER A 26 -4.77 -7.26 3.98
C SER A 26 -5.33 -6.46 2.80
N GLY A 27 -4.60 -6.43 1.70
CA GLY A 27 -5.01 -5.76 0.48
C GLY A 27 -4.18 -6.22 -0.70
N GLN A 28 -4.54 -5.75 -1.89
CA GLN A 28 -3.81 -6.02 -3.11
C GLN A 28 -3.38 -4.69 -3.74
N ILE A 29 -2.13 -4.63 -4.17
CA ILE A 29 -1.57 -3.49 -4.91
C ILE A 29 -1.31 -3.96 -6.34
N VAL A 30 -1.77 -3.20 -7.32
CA VAL A 30 -1.57 -3.52 -8.74
C VAL A 30 -0.84 -2.36 -9.41
N LEU A 31 0.34 -2.65 -9.95
CA LEU A 31 1.09 -1.73 -10.80
C LEU A 31 1.00 -2.22 -12.25
N ARG A 32 0.33 -1.43 -13.12
CA ARG A 32 0.35 -1.67 -14.57
C ARG A 32 1.45 -0.83 -15.20
N MET A 33 2.38 -1.49 -15.88
CA MET A 33 3.48 -0.82 -16.59
C MET A 33 3.22 -0.79 -18.10
N PRO A 34 2.52 0.23 -18.62
CA PRO A 34 2.41 0.40 -20.05
C PRO A 34 3.80 0.64 -20.65
N LYS A 35 4.05 0.10 -21.84
CA LYS A 35 5.34 0.25 -22.55
C LYS A 35 6.55 -0.27 -21.74
N PHE A 36 6.40 -1.40 -21.03
CA PHE A 36 7.48 -2.02 -20.24
C PHE A 36 8.83 -2.13 -20.97
N LYS A 37 8.84 -2.47 -22.27
CA LYS A 37 10.06 -2.51 -23.09
C LYS A 37 10.81 -1.16 -23.11
N GLN A 38 10.08 -0.05 -23.21
CA GLN A 38 10.67 1.30 -23.17
C GLN A 38 11.15 1.64 -21.78
N PHE A 39 10.38 1.31 -20.73
CA PHE A 39 10.82 1.47 -19.35
C PHE A 39 12.15 0.73 -19.09
N SER A 40 12.25 -0.53 -19.50
CA SER A 40 13.42 -1.39 -19.25
C SER A 40 14.70 -0.97 -19.95
N LYS A 41 14.63 -0.18 -21.04
CA LYS A 41 15.79 0.15 -21.89
C LYS A 41 16.00 1.65 -22.13
N GLY A 42 14.98 2.48 -21.89
CA GLY A 42 14.93 3.85 -22.39
C GLY A 42 15.53 4.91 -21.44
N PRO A 43 15.61 6.17 -21.88
CA PRO A 43 16.08 7.31 -21.07
C PRO A 43 15.08 7.78 -20.00
N GLY A 44 14.09 6.95 -19.66
CA GLY A 44 13.03 7.28 -18.71
C GLY A 44 13.46 7.23 -17.23
N PRO A 45 12.50 7.46 -16.31
CA PRO A 45 12.76 7.43 -14.89
C PRO A 45 13.36 6.08 -14.47
N LYS A 46 14.28 6.12 -13.50
CA LYS A 46 14.91 4.90 -12.96
C LYS A 46 13.92 4.01 -12.20
N PHE A 47 12.87 4.59 -11.64
CA PHE A 47 11.84 3.87 -10.92
C PHE A 47 10.46 4.51 -11.11
N VAL A 48 9.41 3.73 -10.87
CA VAL A 48 8.01 4.19 -10.89
C VAL A 48 7.28 3.59 -9.68
N PHE A 49 6.43 4.40 -9.02
CA PHE A 49 5.54 3.93 -7.96
C PHE A 49 4.14 3.60 -8.50
N SER A 50 3.46 2.65 -7.87
CA SER A 50 2.05 2.36 -8.11
C SER A 50 1.17 3.54 -7.69
N ALA A 51 0.11 3.77 -8.44
CA ALA A 51 -0.98 4.67 -8.06
C ALA A 51 -2.32 3.93 -8.19
N PRO A 52 -3.27 4.12 -7.25
CA PRO A 52 -3.17 4.96 -6.05
C PRO A 52 -2.28 4.35 -4.93
N VAL A 53 -2.05 5.12 -3.87
CA VAL A 53 -1.58 4.59 -2.58
C VAL A 53 -2.68 3.68 -2.02
N VAL A 54 -2.32 2.49 -1.54
CA VAL A 54 -3.27 1.55 -0.93
C VAL A 54 -3.06 1.53 0.56
N TYR A 55 -4.13 1.77 1.34
CA TYR A 55 -4.05 1.69 2.79
C TYR A 55 -4.31 0.27 3.27
N ILE A 56 -3.38 -0.28 4.04
CA ILE A 56 -3.49 -1.61 4.66
C ILE A 56 -3.07 -1.48 6.11
N ASN A 57 -3.96 -1.89 7.02
CA ASN A 57 -3.79 -1.78 8.46
C ASN A 57 -3.48 -0.35 8.93
N GLY A 58 -4.12 0.64 8.31
CA GLY A 58 -3.95 2.06 8.61
C GLY A 58 -2.67 2.70 8.05
N LEU A 59 -1.79 1.91 7.43
CA LEU A 59 -0.52 2.38 6.87
C LEU A 59 -0.64 2.55 5.34
N PRO A 60 0.01 3.55 4.75
CA PRO A 60 0.04 3.73 3.30
C PRO A 60 1.10 2.82 2.65
N TRP A 61 0.68 2.05 1.65
CA TRP A 61 1.54 1.13 0.92
C TRP A 61 1.54 1.42 -0.58
N ARG A 62 2.71 1.28 -1.21
CA ARG A 62 2.91 1.37 -2.66
C ARG A 62 3.89 0.32 -3.15
N MET A 63 3.68 -0.18 -4.35
CA MET A 63 4.70 -0.94 -5.07
C MET A 63 5.62 0.03 -5.82
N ARG A 64 6.91 -0.32 -5.89
CA ARG A 64 7.90 0.38 -6.70
C ARG A 64 8.54 -0.60 -7.66
N ILE A 65 8.69 -0.18 -8.92
CA ILE A 65 9.39 -0.93 -9.95
C ILE A 65 10.61 -0.15 -10.41
N ASP A 66 11.78 -0.78 -10.35
CA ASP A 66 13.07 -0.15 -10.63
C ASP A 66 13.71 -0.79 -11.86
N ARG A 67 14.22 0.04 -12.74
CA ARG A 67 15.12 -0.43 -13.79
C ARG A 67 16.52 -0.57 -13.22
N CYS A 68 16.98 -1.82 -13.12
CA CYS A 68 18.37 -2.15 -12.86
C CYS A 68 19.10 -2.48 -14.17
N VAL A 69 20.42 -2.66 -14.11
CA VAL A 69 21.25 -2.94 -15.31
C VAL A 69 20.87 -4.28 -15.96
N ALA A 70 20.66 -5.32 -15.15
CA ALA A 70 20.44 -6.69 -15.64
C ALA A 70 19.01 -7.21 -15.44
N HIS A 71 18.18 -6.49 -14.68
CA HIS A 71 16.84 -6.95 -14.31
C HIS A 71 15.95 -5.76 -13.96
N VAL A 72 14.70 -6.06 -13.58
CA VAL A 72 13.78 -5.09 -13.00
C VAL A 72 13.55 -5.46 -11.56
N GLY A 73 13.79 -4.53 -10.64
CA GLY A 73 13.50 -4.69 -9.22
C GLY A 73 12.02 -4.41 -8.95
N ILE A 74 11.41 -5.20 -8.06
CA ILE A 74 10.05 -4.97 -7.58
C ILE A 74 10.12 -4.89 -6.06
N TYR A 75 9.65 -3.78 -5.50
CA TYR A 75 9.71 -3.49 -4.07
C TYR A 75 8.31 -3.14 -3.55
N LEU A 76 8.08 -3.45 -2.29
CA LEU A 76 6.92 -2.96 -1.53
C LEU A 76 7.42 -1.90 -0.54
N HIS A 77 6.86 -0.70 -0.64
CA HIS A 77 7.13 0.42 0.25
C HIS A 77 5.96 0.62 1.20
N CYS A 78 6.27 0.78 2.48
CA CYS A 78 5.38 1.35 3.48
C CYS A 78 5.83 2.80 3.69
N ASP A 79 5.00 3.75 3.29
CA ASP A 79 5.30 5.19 3.42
C ASP A 79 4.77 5.71 4.77
N GLY A 80 5.07 4.97 5.84
CA GLY A 80 4.70 5.35 7.20
C GLY A 80 5.46 6.59 7.67
N ASP A 81 5.33 6.95 8.95
CA ASP A 81 5.87 8.19 9.48
C ASP A 81 7.41 8.23 9.48
N GLU A 82 8.05 8.83 8.48
CA GLU A 82 9.52 8.88 8.42
C GLU A 82 10.18 9.71 9.54
N THR A 83 9.40 10.44 10.37
CA THR A 83 9.92 11.29 11.45
C THR A 83 10.08 10.58 12.79
N ASP A 84 9.35 9.49 13.00
CA ASP A 84 9.43 8.69 14.20
C ASP A 84 10.40 7.51 13.99
N ALA A 85 11.54 7.53 14.69
CA ALA A 85 12.54 6.46 14.58
C ALA A 85 12.17 5.18 15.37
N ALA A 86 11.10 5.22 16.20
CA ALA A 86 10.73 4.13 17.10
C ALA A 86 9.74 3.13 16.51
N TRP A 87 9.09 3.44 15.38
CA TRP A 87 8.13 2.51 14.77
C TRP A 87 8.78 1.61 13.71
N SER A 88 8.11 0.50 13.47
CA SER A 88 8.38 -0.37 12.33
C SER A 88 7.06 -0.98 11.84
N CYS A 89 6.99 -1.32 10.56
CA CYS A 89 5.88 -2.10 10.03
C CYS A 89 6.32 -3.55 9.79
N ARG A 90 5.47 -4.51 10.15
CA ARG A 90 5.64 -5.92 9.79
C ARG A 90 4.51 -6.34 8.87
N ALA A 91 4.85 -6.90 7.72
CA ALA A 91 3.90 -7.43 6.76
C ALA A 91 4.44 -8.73 6.14
N ALA A 92 3.51 -9.61 5.78
CA ALA A 92 3.77 -10.70 4.85
C ALA A 92 3.30 -10.25 3.46
N ALA A 93 4.13 -10.44 2.44
CA ALA A 93 3.83 -10.02 1.08
C ALA A 93 4.14 -11.15 0.09
N GLN A 94 3.30 -11.25 -0.95
CA GLN A 94 3.53 -12.11 -2.09
C GLN A 94 3.61 -11.23 -3.34
N PHE A 95 4.69 -11.38 -4.11
CA PHE A 95 4.85 -10.71 -5.38
C PHE A 95 4.45 -11.65 -6.52
N SER A 96 3.78 -11.11 -7.54
CA SER A 96 3.39 -11.88 -8.72
C SER A 96 3.50 -11.01 -9.96
N VAL A 97 4.18 -11.53 -10.99
CA VAL A 97 4.20 -10.93 -12.32
C VAL A 97 3.14 -11.64 -13.15
N VAL A 98 2.13 -10.88 -13.57
CA VAL A 98 1.01 -11.43 -14.34
C VAL A 98 1.20 -11.08 -15.81
N SER A 99 1.31 -12.10 -16.65
CA SER A 99 1.23 -11.95 -18.11
C SER A 99 -0.24 -11.97 -18.54
N LYS A 100 -0.59 -11.17 -19.54
CA LYS A 100 -1.87 -11.25 -20.23
C LYS A 100 -1.71 -11.98 -21.55
#